data_AF-A0A3N1YBX2-F1
#
_entry.id   AF-A0A3N1YBX2-F1
#
_cell.length_a   1.000
_cell.length_b   1.000
_cell.length_c   1.000
_cell.angle_alpha   90.00
_cell.angle_beta   90.00
_cell.angle_gamma   90.00
#
_symmetry.space_group_name_H-M   'P 1'
#
loop_
_entity.id
_entity.type
_entity.pdbx_description
1 polymer ?
#
loop_
_entity_poly.entity_id
_entity_poly.type
_entity_poly.pdbx_seq_one_letter_code
_entity_poly.pdbx_strand_id
1 'polypeptide(L)' 'MPFAELDSRARADAALRRIQSGADPTREAFDLANTMNDEAVGRLTKRLRRLFRRD' A
#
# COMPACT_ATOMS: atom_id res chain seq x y z
N MET A 1 14.53 7.20 -7.23
CA MET A 1 13.42 6.87 -6.29
C MET A 1 13.10 5.39 -6.45
N PRO A 2 13.22 4.56 -5.40
CA PRO A 2 12.82 3.15 -5.47
C PRO A 2 11.35 3.02 -5.85
N PHE A 3 11.01 2.07 -6.73
CA PHE A 3 9.66 1.91 -7.30
C PHE A 3 8.53 1.80 -6.25
N ALA A 4 8.81 1.19 -5.09
CA ALA A 4 7.84 1.06 -4.01
C ALA A 4 7.48 2.41 -3.36
N GLU A 5 8.43 3.34 -3.29
CA GLU A 5 8.23 4.67 -2.71
C GLU A 5 7.46 5.57 -3.67
N LEU A 6 7.69 5.43 -4.98
CA LEU A 6 6.88 6.09 -6.03
C LEU A 6 5.42 5.61 -6.01
N ASP A 7 5.21 4.31 -5.88
CA ASP A 7 3.87 3.70 -5.82
C ASP A 7 3.11 4.14 -4.55
N SER A 8 3.80 4.16 -3.40
CA SER A 8 3.26 4.65 -2.12
C SER A 8 2.81 6.12 -2.22
N ARG A 9 3.62 6.96 -2.87
CA ARG A 9 3.34 8.37 -3.06
C ARG A 9 2.15 8.60 -3.98
N ALA A 10 2.04 7.84 -5.07
CA ALA A 10 0.89 7.90 -5.96
C ALA A 10 -0.41 7.49 -5.26
N ARG A 11 -0.38 6.48 -4.38
CA ARG A 11 -1.55 6.09 -3.57
C ARG A 11 -1.94 7.16 -2.55
N ALA A 12 -0.96 7.78 -1.90
CA ALA A 12 -1.21 8.89 -0.97
C ALA A 12 -1.85 10.08 -1.70
N ASP A 13 -1.35 10.45 -2.88
CA ASP A 13 -1.95 11.53 -3.69
C ASP A 13 -3.39 11.21 -4.12
N ALA A 14 -3.69 9.95 -4.46
CA ALA A 14 -5.04 9.53 -4.78
C ALA A 14 -5.99 9.64 -3.58
N ALA A 15 -5.53 9.26 -2.37
CA ALA A 15 -6.30 9.43 -1.14
C ALA A 15 -6.54 10.92 -0.83
N LEU A 16 -5.53 11.76 -0.97
CA LEU A 16 -5.65 13.21 -0.78
C LEU A 16 -6.66 13.83 -1.75
N ARG A 17 -6.71 13.40 -3.01
CA ARG A 17 -7.72 13.86 -3.98
C ARG A 17 -9.14 13.45 -3.58
N ARG A 18 -9.33 12.24 -3.04
CA ARG A 18 -10.64 11.80 -2.54
C ARG A 18 -11.09 12.62 -1.33
N ILE A 19 -10.17 12.89 -0.41
CA ILE A 19 -10.41 13.79 0.74
C ILE A 19 -10.80 15.19 0.25
N GLN A 20 -10.08 15.73 -0.73
CA GLN A 20 -10.43 17.02 -1.34
C GLN A 20 -11.81 17.01 -2.02
N SER A 21 -12.24 15.86 -2.55
CA SER A 21 -13.59 15.69 -3.10
C SER A 21 -14.70 15.47 -2.04
N GLY A 22 -14.34 15.48 -0.75
CA GLY A 22 -15.29 15.38 0.36
C GLY A 22 -15.35 14.01 1.05
N ALA A 23 -14.43 13.09 0.76
CA ALA A 23 -14.32 11.84 1.50
C ALA A 23 -13.85 12.07 2.95
N ASP A 24 -14.28 11.21 3.88
CA ASP A 24 -13.85 11.27 5.29
C ASP A 24 -12.33 11.04 5.40
N PRO A 25 -11.55 12.02 5.91
CA PRO A 25 -10.11 11.91 6.06
C PRO A 25 -9.67 10.75 6.95
N THR A 26 -10.42 10.45 8.00
CA THR A 26 -10.05 9.40 8.95
C THR A 26 -10.14 8.05 8.28
N ARG A 27 -11.26 7.79 7.59
CA ARG A 27 -11.47 6.57 6.82
C ARG A 27 -10.44 6.39 5.71
N GLU A 28 -10.15 7.43 4.92
CA GLU A 28 -9.16 7.37 3.84
C GLU A 28 -7.74 7.09 4.36
N ALA A 29 -7.36 7.66 5.51
CA ALA A 29 -6.07 7.38 6.14
C ALA A 29 -5.96 5.92 6.63
N PHE A 30 -7.02 5.39 7.25
CA PHE A 30 -7.09 4.00 7.69
C PHE A 30 -7.05 3.02 6.50
N ASP A 31 -7.85 3.28 5.46
CA ASP A 31 -7.91 2.43 4.27
C ASP A 31 -6.57 2.43 3.52
N LEU A 32 -5.90 3.59 3.43
CA LEU A 32 -4.56 3.69 2.87
C LEU A 32 -3.54 2.88 3.68
N ALA A 33 -3.55 3.01 5.01
CA ALA A 33 -2.64 2.28 5.89
C ALA A 33 -2.83 0.76 5.77
N ASN A 34 -4.08 0.30 5.75
CA ASN A 34 -4.41 -1.12 5.57
C ASN A 34 -3.95 -1.63 4.21
N THR A 35 -4.23 -0.89 3.14
CA THR A 35 -3.81 -1.25 1.78
C THR A 35 -2.29 -1.40 1.69
N MET A 36 -1.54 -0.43 2.25
CA MET A 36 -0.08 -0.48 2.25
C MET A 36 0.47 -1.66 3.07
N ASN A 37 -0.18 -1.98 4.19
CA ASN A 37 0.19 -3.11 5.03
C ASN A 37 -0.07 -4.45 4.33
N ASP A 38 -1.25 -4.64 3.76
CA ASP A 38 -1.62 -5.87 3.04
C ASP A 38 -0.69 -6.16 1.87
N GLU A 39 -0.30 -5.12 1.13
CA GLU A 39 0.68 -5.27 0.05
C GLU A 39 2.08 -5.61 0.57
N ALA A 40 2.51 -5.02 1.70
CA ALA A 40 3.80 -5.34 2.30
C ALA A 40 3.84 -6.80 2.76
N VAL A 41 2.78 -7.25 3.46
CA VAL A 41 2.61 -8.63 3.91
C VAL A 41 2.53 -9.58 2.70
N GLY A 42 1.77 -9.25 1.67
CA GLY A 42 1.66 -10.06 0.45
C GLY A 42 3.00 -10.20 -0.29
N ARG A 43 3.78 -9.12 -0.41
CA ARG A 43 5.14 -9.16 -0.97
C ARG A 43 6.06 -10.04 -0.13
N LEU A 44 6.00 -9.93 1.20
CA LEU A 44 6.78 -10.75 2.12
C LEU A 44 6.42 -12.24 1.97
N THR A 45 5.13 -12.57 2.03
CA THR A 45 4.64 -13.95 1.86
C THR A 45 5.06 -14.53 0.52
N LYS A 46 5.02 -13.75 -0.57
CA LYS A 46 5.49 -14.20 -1.89
C LYS A 46 7.00 -14.48 -1.91
N ARG A 47 7.80 -13.64 -1.25
CA ARG A 47 9.25 -13.88 -1.10
C ARG A 47 9.53 -15.11 -0.27
N LEU A 48 8.86 -15.27 0.88
CA LEU A 48 8.96 -16.45 1.73
C LEU A 48 8.57 -17.72 0.96
N ARG A 49 7.43 -17.72 0.27
CA ARG A 49 6.98 -18.87 -0.53
C ARG A 49 7.97 -19.23 -1.65
N ARG A 50 8.65 -18.25 -2.25
CA ARG A 50 9.70 -18.52 -3.25
C ARG A 50 10.96 -19.10 -2.60
N LEU A 51 11.29 -18.68 -1.39
CA LEU A 51 12.42 -19.21 -0.63
C LEU A 51 12.18 -20.67 -0.22
N PHE A 52 11.01 -20.96 0.36
CA PHE A 52 10.63 -22.31 0.81
C PHE A 52 10.24 -23.29 -0.30
N ARG A 53 10.13 -22.83 -1.56
CA ARG A 53 9.86 -23.68 -2.74
C ARG A 53 11.13 -23.94 -3.56
N ARG A 54 12.29 -23.52 -3.05
CA ARG A 54 13.60 -23.67 -3.69
C ARG A 54 14.44 -24.80 -3.09
N ASP A 55 13.80 -25.67 -2.30
CA ASP A 55 14.30 -26.98 -1.87
C ASP A 55 13.50 -28.08 -2.58
#